data_AF-A0A4P8IM23-F1
#
_entry.id   AF-A0A4P8IM23-F1
#
_cell.length_a   1.000
_cell.length_b   1.000
_cell.length_c   1.000
_cell.angle_alpha   90.00
_cell.angle_beta   90.00
_cell.angle_gamma   90.00
#
_symmetry.space_group_name_H-M   'P 1'
#
loop_
_entity.id
_entity.type
_entity.pdbx_description
1 polymer ?
#
loop_
_entity_poly.entity_id
_entity_poly.type
_entity_poly.pdbx_seq_one_letter_code
_entity_poly.pdbx_strand_id
1 'polypeptide(L)' 'MSTEYLRNDHFKIIGSIETDSSGKQVARDAHFNRVGEYDPREDRTRDSHFRIVGTGNQLAGLVWRTVK' A
#
# COMPACT_ATOMS: atom_id res chain seq x y z
N MET A 1 10.72 11.11 4.04
CA MET A 1 9.31 10.81 3.71
C MET A 1 9.16 10.88 2.20
N SER A 2 8.40 9.97 1.61
CA SER A 2 8.15 9.95 0.17
C SER A 2 6.77 9.39 -0.15
N THR A 3 6.21 9.79 -1.29
CA THR A 3 4.95 9.26 -1.81
C THR A 3 5.22 8.69 -3.19
N GLU A 4 4.89 7.42 -3.38
CA GLU A 4 4.86 6.76 -4.67
C GLU A 4 3.42 6.68 -5.17
N TYR A 5 3.20 7.02 -6.45
CA TYR A 5 1.90 6.86 -7.09
C TYR A 5 1.89 5.61 -7.95
N LEU A 6 0.98 4.70 -7.67
CA LEU A 6 0.79 3.49 -8.45
C LEU A 6 -0.12 3.82 -9.64
N ARG A 7 0.28 3.35 -10.83
CA ARG A 7 -0.47 3.56 -12.07
C ARG A 7 -0.80 2.22 -12.71
N ASN A 8 -1.93 2.14 -13.41
CA ASN A 8 -2.23 1.01 -14.28
C ASN A 8 -1.54 1.14 -15.65
N ASP A 9 -1.79 0.17 -16.52
CA ASP A 9 -1.33 0.10 -17.92
C ASP A 9 -1.77 1.30 -18.79
N HIS A 10 -2.87 1.95 -18.43
CA HIS A 10 -3.37 3.17 -19.06
C HIS A 10 -2.83 4.46 -18.40
N PHE A 11 -1.79 4.36 -17.57
CA PHE A 11 -1.19 5.48 -16.82
C PHE A 11 -2.13 6.19 -15.83
N LYS A 12 -3.31 5.62 -15.52
CA LYS A 12 -4.22 6.17 -14.51
C LYS A 12 -3.69 5.84 -13.12
N ILE A 13 -3.70 6.83 -12.22
CA ILE A 13 -3.37 6.62 -10.82
C ILE A 13 -4.44 5.73 -10.19
N ILE A 14 -4.02 4.62 -9.60
CA ILE A 14 -4.89 3.64 -8.93
C ILE A 14 -4.73 3.66 -7.40
N GLY A 15 -3.74 4.39 -6.90
CA GLY A 15 -3.49 4.56 -5.48
C GLY A 15 -2.11 5.15 -5.20
N SER A 16 -1.74 5.17 -3.93
CA SER A 16 -0.44 5.65 -3.48
C SER A 16 0.13 4.78 -2.37
N ILE A 17 1.46 4.82 -2.22
CA ILE A 17 2.18 4.29 -1.08
C ILE A 17 2.97 5.45 -0.45
N GLU A 18 2.66 5.75 0.80
CA GLU A 18 3.35 6.76 1.60
C GLU A 18 4.36 6.07 2.51
N THR A 19 5.62 6.51 2.49
CA THR A 19 6.70 6.00 3.36
C THR A 19 7.10 7.06 4.38
N ASP A 20 6.98 6.74 5.66
CA ASP A 20 7.40 7.60 6.76
C ASP A 20 8.93 7.56 6.99
N SER A 21 9.42 8.31 7.98
CA SER A 21 10.86 8.35 8.31
C SER A 21 11.40 7.05 8.91
N SER A 22 10.53 6.17 9.40
CA SER A 22 10.90 4.86 9.95
C SER A 22 10.96 3.77 8.87
N GLY A 23 10.50 4.07 7.66
CA GLY A 23 10.38 3.12 6.56
C GLY A 23 9.05 2.36 6.57
N LYS A 24 8.17 2.60 7.56
CA LYS A 24 6.81 2.07 7.55
C LYS A 24 6.06 2.68 6.38
N GLN A 25 5.29 1.85 5.70
CA GLN A 25 4.58 2.22 4.49
C GLN A 25 3.07 2.06 4.67
N VAL A 26 2.31 3.01 4.14
CA VAL A 26 0.84 2.97 4.14
C VAL A 26 0.36 3.07 2.71
N ALA A 27 -0.51 2.14 2.31
CA ALA A 27 -1.12 2.16 0.98
C ALA A 27 -2.54 2.72 1.03
N ARG A 28 -2.87 3.52 0.02
CA ARG A 28 -4.21 4.05 -0.22
C ARG A 28 -4.69 3.73 -1.63
N ASP A 29 -5.99 3.51 -1.78
CA ASP A 29 -6.63 3.39 -3.10
C ASP A 29 -6.78 4.76 -3.80
N ALA A 30 -7.32 4.75 -5.02
CA ALA A 30 -7.60 5.96 -5.80
C ALA A 30 -8.59 6.95 -5.13
N HIS A 31 -9.32 6.49 -4.11
CA HIS A 31 -10.25 7.30 -3.31
C HIS A 31 -9.64 7.71 -1.96
N PHE A 32 -8.34 7.50 -1.76
CA PHE A 32 -7.57 7.79 -0.54
C PHE A 32 -7.93 6.93 0.68
N ASN A 33 -8.71 5.86 0.50
CA ASN A 33 -8.98 4.90 1.58
C ASN A 33 -7.73 4.08 1.86
N ARG A 34 -7.38 3.89 3.13
CA ARG A 34 -6.27 3.01 3.53
C ARG A 34 -6.62 1.56 3.20
N VAL A 35 -5.78 0.90 2.41
CA VAL A 35 -5.96 -0.51 2.03
C VAL A 35 -5.00 -1.45 2.77
N GLY A 36 -3.91 -0.92 3.32
CA GLY A 36 -2.98 -1.70 4.13
C GLY A 36 -1.78 -0.90 4.61
N GLU A 37 -0.92 -1.57 5.39
CA GLU A 37 0.38 -1.07 5.82
C GLU A 37 1.45 -2.16 5.79
N TYR A 38 2.68 -1.77 5.52
CA TYR A 38 3.85 -2.64 5.60
C TYR A 38 4.81 -2.10 6.66
N ASP A 39 5.23 -2.97 7.57
CA ASP A 39 6.26 -2.69 8.56
C ASP A 39 7.55 -3.44 8.20
N PRO A 40 8.64 -2.74 7.82
CA PRO A 40 9.90 -3.37 7.45
C PRO A 40 10.66 -3.98 8.64
N ARG A 41 10.34 -3.60 9.89
CA ARG A 41 10.99 -4.18 11.08
C ARG A 41 10.49 -5.58 11.38
N GLU A 42 9.20 -5.81 11.12
CA GLU A 42 8.56 -7.11 11.29
C GLU A 42 8.55 -7.93 9.99
N ASP A 43 8.84 -7.30 8.86
CA ASP A 43 8.66 -7.83 7.51
C ASP A 43 7.21 -8.34 7.30
N ARG A 44 6.22 -7.51 7.66
CA ARG A 44 4.79 -7.88 7.60
C ARG A 44 3.97 -6.83 6.88
N THR A 45 3.08 -7.30 6.00
CA THR A 45 1.97 -6.49 5.47
C THR A 45 0.68 -6.82 6.21
N ARG A 46 -0.07 -5.79 6.57
CA ARG A 46 -1.41 -5.87 7.15
C ARG A 46 -2.43 -5.19 6.26
N ASP A 47 -3.65 -5.70 6.23
CA ASP A 47 -4.77 -5.10 5.48
C ASP A 47 -5.38 -3.86 6.18
N SER A 48 -6.47 -3.35 5.61
CA SER A 48 -7.25 -2.23 6.15
C SER A 48 -7.81 -2.50 7.55
N HIS A 49 -7.96 -3.77 7.95
CA HIS A 49 -8.43 -4.22 9.26
C HIS A 49 -7.28 -4.69 10.17
N PHE A 50 -6.03 -4.37 9.83
CA PHE A 50 -4.82 -4.75 10.56
C PHE A 50 -4.55 -6.26 10.64
N ARG A 51 -5.19 -7.07 9.79
CA ARG A 51 -4.92 -8.51 9.71
C ARG A 51 -3.67 -8.74 8.88
N ILE A 52 -2.78 -9.61 9.34
CA ILE A 52 -1.59 -10.00 8.58
C ILE A 52 -2.03 -10.70 7.30
N VAL A 53 -1.61 -10.15 6.15
CA VAL A 53 -1.84 -10.76 4.84
C VAL A 53 -0.62 -11.54 4.34
N GLY A 54 0.57 -11.25 4.88
CA GLY A 54 1.78 -12.02 4.59
C GLY A 54 3.07 -11.33 5.02
N THR A 55 4.19 -11.95 4.64
CA THR A 55 5.54 -11.38 4.74
C THR A 55 5.91 -10.58 3.49
N GLY A 56 6.93 -9.72 3.59
CA GLY A 56 7.31 -8.82 2.50
C GLY A 56 6.32 -7.68 2.30
N ASN A 57 6.68 -6.75 1.43
CA ASN A 57 5.82 -5.64 1.03
C ASN A 57 4.82 -6.09 -0.05
N GLN A 58 3.55 -6.22 0.34
CA GLN A 58 2.45 -6.63 -0.56
C GLN A 58 1.49 -5.48 -0.90
N LEU A 59 1.88 -4.23 -0.61
CA LEU A 59 1.00 -3.07 -0.68
C LEU A 59 0.46 -2.80 -2.09
N ALA A 60 1.29 -2.96 -3.12
CA ALA A 60 0.85 -2.78 -4.51
C ALA A 60 -0.27 -3.77 -4.89
N GLY A 61 -0.20 -5.01 -4.39
CA GLY A 61 -1.25 -6.01 -4.61
C GLY A 61 -2.55 -5.66 -3.89
N LEU A 62 -2.48 -5.07 -2.69
CA LEU A 62 -3.67 -4.59 -1.98
C LEU A 62 -4.34 -3.42 -2.70
N VAL A 63 -3.56 -2.49 -3.25
CA VAL A 63 -4.09 -1.41 -4.09
C VAL A 63 -4.71 -1.96 -5.37
N TRP A 64 -4.06 -2.93 -6.03
CA TRP A 64 -4.61 -3.52 -7.25
C TRP A 64 -5.99 -4.15 -7.04
N ARG A 65 -6.23 -4.76 -5.88
CA ARG A 65 -7.53 -5.36 -5.53
C ARG A 65 -8.67 -4.36 -5.40
N THR A 66 -8.40 -3.06 -5.33
CA THR A 66 -9.43 -2.02 -5.29
C THR A 66 -9.78 -1.46 -6.68
N VAL A 67 -9.00 -1.81 -7.70
CA VAL A 67 -9.26 -1.44 -9.09
C VAL A 67 -10.40 -2.31 -9.61
N LYS A 68 -11.46 -1.67 -10.14
CA LYS A 68 -12.59 -2.32 -10.79
C LYS A 68 -12.47 -2.26 -12.30
#